data_AF-A0A1G5PDS8-F1
#
_entry.id   AF-A0A1G5PDS8-F1
#
_cell.length_a   1.000
_cell.length_b   1.000
_cell.length_c   1.000
_cell.angle_alpha   90.00
_cell.angle_beta   90.00
_cell.angle_gamma   90.00
#
_symmetry.space_group_name_H-M   'P 1'
#
loop_
_entity.id
_entity.type
_entity.pdbx_description
1 polymer ?
#
loop_
_entity_poly.entity_id
_entity_poly.type
_entity_poly.pdbx_seq_one_letter_code
_entity_poly.pdbx_strand_id
1 'polypeptide(L)' 'MHDLPHTTLLTPRRRGFQDYLAGLGDLCPYPTNTVQAIDWRDGWVIAERVMRELDEENVPIPFRWIK' A
#
# COMPACT_ATOMS: atom_id res chain seq x y z
N MET A 1 16.32 -8.57 24.06
CA MET A 1 14.87 -8.59 23.80
C MET A 1 14.54 -7.27 23.16
N HIS A 2 14.29 -7.25 21.85
CA HIS A 2 13.87 -6.03 21.18
C HIS A 2 12.39 -5.82 21.48
N ASP A 3 12.10 -4.94 22.44
CA ASP A 3 10.79 -4.30 22.56
C ASP A 3 10.58 -3.49 21.28
N LEU A 4 9.92 -4.12 20.30
CA LEU A 4 9.33 -3.41 19.17
C LEU A 4 8.42 -2.34 19.75
N PRO A 5 8.61 -1.05 19.41
CA PRO A 5 7.77 -0.01 19.94
C PRO A 5 6.35 -0.36 19.52
N HIS A 6 5.46 -0.42 20.53
CA HIS A 6 4.03 -0.21 20.41
C HIS A 6 3.71 0.32 19.01
N THR A 7 3.17 -0.54 18.15
CA THR A 7 2.54 -0.14 16.89
C THR A 7 1.52 0.92 17.26
N THR A 8 1.98 2.15 17.21
CA THR A 8 1.28 3.37 17.57
C THR A 8 0.08 3.37 16.67
N LEU A 9 -1.11 3.13 17.26
CA LEU A 9 -2.44 3.13 16.67
C LEU A 9 -2.44 3.69 15.24
N LEU A 10 -2.06 2.85 14.27
CA LEU A 10 -2.05 3.28 12.89
C LEU A 10 -3.51 3.52 12.56
N THR A 11 -3.80 4.69 11.97
CA THR A 11 -5.13 4.89 11.41
C THR A 11 -5.39 3.75 10.42
N PRO A 12 -6.63 3.24 10.32
CA PRO A 12 -6.93 2.12 9.43
C PRO A 12 -6.40 2.35 8.00
N ARG A 13 -6.51 3.58 7.50
CA ARG A 13 -5.90 4.03 6.23
C ARG A 13 -4.40 3.81 6.15
N ARG A 14 -3.63 4.26 7.16
CA ARG A 14 -2.16 4.06 7.14
C ARG A 14 -1.81 2.58 7.25
N ARG A 15 -2.61 1.81 7.98
CA ARG A 15 -2.43 0.36 8.09
C ARG A 15 -2.64 -0.35 6.75
N GLY A 16 -3.70 -0.03 6.01
CA GLY A 16 -3.96 -0.62 4.70
C GLY A 16 -2.89 -0.31 3.66
N PHE A 17 -2.36 0.90 3.67
CA PHE A 17 -1.21 1.26 2.83
C PHE A 17 0.02 0.38 3.13
N GLN A 18 0.33 0.16 4.41
CA GLN A 18 1.46 -0.67 4.82
C GLN A 18 1.25 -2.16 4.54
N ASP A 19 0.03 -2.66 4.74
CA ASP A 19 -0.29 -4.07 4.48
C ASP A 19 -0.13 -4.39 2.98
N TYR A 20 -0.47 -3.45 2.08
CA TYR A 20 -0.19 -3.58 0.63
C TYR A 20 1.30 -3.69 0.36
N LEU A 21 2.10 -2.76 0.88
CA LEU A 21 3.56 -2.75 0.70
C LEU A 21 4.24 -4.00 1.28
N ALA A 22 3.67 -4.58 2.34
CA ALA A 22 4.14 -5.82 2.94
C ALA A 22 3.69 -7.08 2.19
N GLY A 23 2.83 -6.96 1.17
CA GLY A 23 2.32 -8.10 0.39
C GLY A 23 1.41 -9.03 1.18
N LEU A 24 0.72 -8.54 2.21
CA LEU A 24 -0.07 -9.36 3.14
C LEU A 24 -1.41 -9.87 2.56
N GLY A 25 -1.70 -9.57 1.29
CA GLY A 25 -2.96 -9.90 0.61
C GLY A 25 -4.17 -9.07 1.09
N ASP A 26 -5.29 -9.15 0.39
CA ASP A 26 -6.49 -8.32 0.61
C ASP A 26 -7.34 -8.76 1.84
N LEU A 27 -6.68 -9.28 2.87
CA LEU A 27 -7.33 -9.71 4.11
C LEU A 27 -7.41 -8.53 5.08
N CYS A 28 -8.43 -7.69 4.88
CA CYS A 28 -8.74 -6.58 5.78
C CYS A 28 -8.95 -7.07 7.24
N PRO A 29 -8.22 -6.53 8.23
CA PRO A 29 -8.32 -6.97 9.63
C PRO A 29 -9.59 -6.46 10.34
N TYR A 30 -10.33 -5.53 9.73
CA TYR A 30 -11.54 -4.95 10.27
C TYR A 30 -12.80 -5.67 9.75
N PRO A 31 -13.89 -5.73 10.55
CA PRO A 31 -15.15 -6.28 10.07
C PRO A 31 -15.66 -5.54 8.82
N THR A 32 -16.21 -6.31 7.89
CA THR A 32 -16.80 -5.80 6.64
C THR A 32 -17.84 -4.71 6.93
N ASN A 33 -17.88 -3.67 6.08
CA ASN A 33 -18.80 -2.52 6.18
C ASN A 33 -18.59 -1.58 7.39
N THR A 34 -17.48 -1.69 8.10
CA THR A 34 -17.10 -0.68 9.09
C THR A 34 -16.34 0.48 8.44
N VAL A 35 -16.42 1.68 9.01
CA VAL A 35 -15.62 2.84 8.59
C VAL A 35 -14.12 2.50 8.56
N GLN A 36 -13.66 1.70 9.53
CA GLN A 36 -12.27 1.25 9.60
C GLN A 36 -11.89 0.36 8.40
N ALA A 37 -12.76 -0.56 7.98
CA ALA A 37 -12.52 -1.37 6.78
C ALA A 37 -12.50 -0.52 5.50
N ILE A 38 -13.35 0.51 5.41
CA ILE A 38 -13.37 1.46 4.29
C ILE A 38 -12.06 2.25 4.25
N ASP A 39 -11.67 2.82 5.38
CA ASP A 39 -10.42 3.59 5.50
C ASP A 39 -9.20 2.73 5.19
N TRP A 40 -9.15 1.48 5.67
CA TRP A 40 -8.09 0.54 5.35
C TRP A 40 -8.00 0.25 3.85
N ARG A 41 -9.12 -0.05 3.19
CA ARG A 41 -9.17 -0.27 1.74
C ARG A 41 -8.72 0.96 0.96
N ASP A 42 -9.11 2.14 1.41
CA ASP A 42 -8.67 3.40 0.79
C ASP A 42 -7.13 3.53 0.84
N GLY A 43 -6.52 3.23 1.99
CA GLY A 43 -5.07 3.16 2.13
C GLY A 43 -4.41 2.14 1.21
N TRP A 44 -5.00 0.95 1.08
CA TRP A 44 -4.53 -0.12 0.21
C TRP A 44 -4.53 0.31 -1.27
N VAL A 45 -5.64 0.88 -1.75
CA VAL A 45 -5.78 1.37 -3.13
C VAL A 45 -4.80 2.51 -3.43
N ILE A 46 -4.55 3.40 -2.46
CA ILE A 46 -3.53 4.44 -2.61
C ILE A 46 -2.15 3.81 -2.81
N ALA A 47 -1.79 2.79 -2.02
CA ALA A 47 -0.51 2.11 -2.17
C ALA A 47 -0.37 1.43 -3.53
N GLU A 48 -1.43 0.77 -4.00
CA GLU A 48 -1.47 0.15 -5.33
C GLU A 48 -1.23 1.15 -6.44
N ARG A 49 -1.90 2.31 -6.37
CA ARG A 49 -1.72 3.38 -7.35
C ARG A 49 -0.28 3.92 -7.35
N VAL A 50 0.27 4.19 -6.17
CA VAL A 50 1.65 4.69 -6.04
C VAL A 50 2.65 3.68 -6.61
N MET A 51 2.50 2.40 -6.30
CA MET A 51 3.40 1.38 -6.81
C MET A 51 3.28 1.19 -8.33
N ARG A 52 2.07 1.34 -8.89
CA ARG A 52 1.88 1.32 -10.36
C ARG A 52 2.54 2.53 -11.02
N GLU A 53 2.37 3.72 -10.48
CA GLU A 53 3.00 4.94 -11.01
C GLU A 53 4.54 4.84 -10.94
N LEU A 54 5.09 4.27 -9.86
CA LEU A 54 6.55 4.02 -9.73
C LEU A 54 7.06 2.96 -10.72
N ASP A 55 6.27 1.94 -11.04
CA ASP A 55 6.61 0.93 -12.06
C ASP A 55 6.60 1.55 -13.46
N GLU A 56 5.57 2.36 -13.77
CA GLU A 56 5.44 3.08 -15.04
C GLU A 56 6.59 4.08 -15.27
N GLU A 57 7.07 4.75 -14.21
CA GLU A 57 8.24 5.66 -14.30
C GLU A 57 9.57 4.90 -14.44
N ASN A 58 9.63 3.63 -14.03
CA ASN A 58 10.80 2.75 -14.16
C ASN A 58 10.86 1.96 -15.48
N VAL A 59 9.91 2.15 -16.39
CA VAL A 59 10.01 1.54 -17.72
C VAL A 59 11.18 2.19 -18.46
N PRO A 60 12.25 1.45 -18.80
CA PRO A 60 13.35 2.02 -19.57
C PRO A 60 12.78 2.44 -20.91
N ILE A 61 12.83 3.75 -21.17
CA ILE A 61 12.51 4.36 -22.45
C ILE A 61 13.22 3.49 -23.51
N PRO A 62 12.51 2.83 -24.44
CA PRO A 62 13.19 2.05 -25.46
C PRO A 62 14.03 3.06 -26.23
N PHE A 63 15.35 2.91 -26.16
CA PHE A 63 16.31 3.69 -26.92
C PHE A 63 15.82 3.76 -28.36
N ARG A 64 15.19 4.88 -28.70
CA ARG A 64 14.72 5.20 -30.03
C ARG A 64 16.00 5.48 -30.79
N TRP A 65 16.52 4.44 -31.43
CA TRP A 65 17.70 4.51 -32.29
C TRP A 65 17.56 5.73 -33.19
N ILE A 66 18.44 6.70 -32.93
CA ILE A 66 18.73 7.79 -33.84
C ILE A 66 19.13 7.11 -35.16
N LYS A 67 18.33 7.35 -36.19
CA LYS A 67 18.66 7.03 -37.57
C LYS A 67 18.59 8.31 -38.37
#